data_AF-A0A1F8QLP5-F1
#
_entry.id   AF-A0A1F8QLP5-F1
#
_cell.length_a   1.000
_cell.length_b   1.000
_cell.length_c   1.000
_cell.angle_alpha   90.00
_cell.angle_beta   90.00
_cell.angle_gamma   90.00
#
_symmetry.space_group_name_H-M   'P 1'
#
loop_
_entity.id
_entity.type
_entity.pdbx_description
1 polymer ?
#
loop_
_entity_poly.entity_id
_entity_poly.type
_entity_poly.pdbx_seq_one_letter_code
_entity_poly.pdbx_strand_id
1 'polypeptide(L)'
;MESSEMQEIVRELREIKEQVRALREKVDTSQGYVVTEHPHIYTSEKMHRGEPTIRGTALTVRTIVECTRIGESIEEILEAYPVLTRAQVYDALSYYYDHSEEIEKYIRENQEASWRLLQRASTSRSTPTQT
;
A
#
# COMPACT_ATOMS: atom_id res chain seq x y z
N MET A 1 38.32 21.33 -20.72
CA MET A 1 37.20 20.92 -21.59
C MET A 1 36.30 19.92 -20.86
N GLU A 2 36.86 18.82 -20.32
CA GLU A 2 36.13 17.81 -19.53
C GLU A 2 35.33 18.35 -18.33
N SER A 3 35.83 19.41 -17.67
CA SER A 3 35.12 20.03 -16.55
C SER A 3 33.84 20.75 -16.97
N SER A 4 33.78 21.34 -18.17
CA SER A 4 32.58 22.02 -18.68
C SER A 4 31.50 21.03 -19.11
N GLU A 5 31.90 19.93 -19.74
CA GLU A 5 30.97 18.84 -20.11
C GLU A 5 30.36 18.18 -18.85
N MET A 6 31.16 17.98 -17.80
CA MET A 6 30.67 17.49 -16.51
C MET A 6 29.66 18.45 -15.86
N GLN A 7 29.88 19.77 -15.97
CA GLN A 7 28.96 20.78 -15.44
C GLN A 7 27.64 20.82 -16.22
N GLU A 8 27.68 20.62 -17.54
CA GLU A 8 26.50 20.52 -18.39
C GLU A 8 25.65 19.31 -17.99
N ILE A 9 26.27 18.14 -17.83
CA ILE A 9 25.60 16.89 -17.39
C ILE A 9 24.98 17.05 -16.01
N VAL A 10 25.69 17.65 -15.05
CA VAL A 10 25.17 17.86 -13.69
C VAL A 10 23.97 18.81 -13.69
N ARG A 11 23.98 19.84 -14.54
CA ARG A 11 22.83 20.75 -14.71
C ARG A 11 21.63 20.00 -15.28
N GLU A 12 21.81 19.22 -16.33
CA GLU A 12 20.75 18.43 -16.94
C GLU A 12 20.16 17.39 -15.97
N LEU A 13 21.00 16.71 -15.19
CA LEU A 13 20.53 15.78 -14.15
C LEU A 13 19.69 16.47 -13.07
N ARG A 14 20.02 17.71 -12.73
CA ARG A 14 19.25 18.51 -11.76
C ARG A 14 17.88 18.87 -12.35
N GLU A 15 17.88 19.37 -13.59
CA GLU A 15 16.65 19.72 -14.34
C GLU A 15 15.71 18.51 -14.45
N ILE A 16 16.25 17.35 -14.82
CA ILE A 16 15.48 16.10 -14.94
C ILE A 16 14.91 15.68 -13.58
N LYS A 17 15.69 15.78 -12.49
CA LYS A 17 15.18 15.48 -11.15
C LYS A 17 14.02 16.41 -10.74
N GLU A 18 14.14 17.70 -11.04
CA GLU A 18 13.07 18.67 -10.79
C GLU A 18 11.80 18.33 -11.59
N GLN A 19 11.97 17.97 -12.86
CA GLN A 19 10.85 17.57 -13.74
C GLN A 19 10.17 16.29 -13.25
N VAL A 20 10.93 15.27 -12.86
CA VAL A 20 10.39 14.01 -12.31
C VAL A 20 9.61 14.28 -11.01
N ARG A 21 10.13 15.16 -10.13
CA ARG A 21 9.41 15.58 -8.92
C ARG A 21 8.07 16.24 -9.25
N ALA A 22 8.07 17.22 -10.17
CA ALA A 22 6.87 17.92 -10.58
C ALA A 22 5.86 17.00 -11.29
N LEU A 23 6.34 16.03 -12.07
CA LEU A 23 5.48 15.03 -12.71
C LEU A 23 4.80 14.14 -11.67
N ARG A 24 5.56 13.70 -10.65
CA ARG A 24 5.05 12.88 -9.55
C ARG A 24 3.91 13.59 -8.81
N GLU A 25 4.08 14.88 -8.53
CA GLU A 25 3.07 15.71 -7.87
C GLU A 25 1.79 15.88 -8.71
N LYS A 26 1.94 16.01 -10.03
CA LYS A 26 0.81 16.05 -10.99
C LYS A 26 0.09 14.71 -11.13
N VAL A 27 0.82 13.61 -11.05
CA VAL A 27 0.24 12.25 -11.09
C VAL A 27 -0.57 12.00 -9.82
N ASP A 28 -0.04 12.38 -8.65
CA ASP A 28 -0.73 12.24 -7.37
C ASP A 28 -2.06 13.02 -7.34
N THR A 29 -2.09 14.24 -7.93
CA THR A 29 -3.31 15.06 -8.01
C THR A 29 -4.31 14.59 -9.07
N SER A 30 -3.86 13.91 -10.13
CA SER A 30 -4.74 13.48 -11.22
C SER A 30 -5.49 12.18 -10.94
N GLN A 31 -5.05 11.37 -9.97
CA GLN A 31 -5.63 10.05 -9.68
C GLN A 31 -6.73 10.03 -8.62
N GLY A 32 -7.08 11.18 -8.02
CA GLY A 32 -8.12 11.24 -6.98
C GLY A 32 -7.70 10.53 -5.70
N TYR A 33 -6.42 10.66 -5.35
CA TYR A 33 -5.87 10.21 -4.08
C TYR A 33 -6.08 11.30 -3.03
N VAL A 34 -6.67 10.95 -1.90
CA VAL A 34 -6.76 11.82 -0.74
C VAL A 34 -5.54 11.52 0.13
N VAL A 35 -4.66 12.52 0.27
CA VAL A 35 -3.50 12.45 1.16
C VAL A 35 -4.01 12.54 2.60
N THR A 36 -3.50 11.70 3.49
CA THR A 36 -3.85 11.72 4.91
C THR A 36 -2.80 12.51 5.71
N GLU A 37 -2.98 12.64 7.03
CA GLU A 37 -1.96 13.20 7.95
C GLU A 37 -0.63 12.40 7.93
N HIS A 38 -0.64 11.20 7.33
CA HIS A 38 0.50 10.31 7.19
C HIS A 38 1.08 10.39 5.77
N PRO A 39 2.32 10.89 5.58
CA PRO A 39 2.89 11.16 4.26
C PRO A 39 2.91 9.97 3.30
N HIS A 40 2.99 8.76 3.83
CA HIS A 40 3.05 7.54 3.04
C HIS A 40 1.70 6.86 2.83
N ILE A 41 0.62 7.37 3.42
CA ILE A 41 -0.71 6.76 3.32
C ILE A 41 -1.62 7.64 2.46
N TYR A 42 -2.41 7.00 1.61
CA TYR A 42 -3.44 7.66 0.83
C TYR A 42 -4.70 6.81 0.78
N THR A 43 -5.84 7.46 0.58
CA THR A 43 -7.12 6.78 0.34
C THR A 43 -7.62 7.11 -1.07
N SER A 44 -8.32 6.16 -1.69
CA SER A 44 -8.94 6.35 -2.99
C SER A 44 -10.16 5.48 -3.15
N GLU A 45 -11.30 6.05 -3.50
CA GLU A 45 -12.53 5.28 -3.77
C GLU A 45 -12.33 4.22 -4.87
N LYS A 46 -11.42 4.48 -5.81
CA LYS A 46 -11.11 3.57 -6.92
C LYS A 46 -10.24 2.38 -6.51
N MET A 47 -9.58 2.45 -5.35
CA MET A 47 -8.58 1.48 -4.91
C MET A 47 -8.97 0.90 -3.57
N HIS A 48 -9.10 -0.43 -3.49
CA HIS A 48 -9.51 -1.12 -2.26
C HIS A 48 -10.80 -0.56 -1.60
N ARG A 49 -11.71 0.03 -2.38
CA ARG A 49 -12.96 0.66 -1.89
C ARG A 49 -12.70 1.74 -0.82
N GLY A 50 -11.70 2.58 -1.04
CA GLY A 50 -11.35 3.67 -0.12
C GLY A 50 -10.42 3.26 1.02
N GLU A 51 -10.05 1.98 1.14
CA GLU A 51 -9.19 1.50 2.23
C GLU A 51 -7.81 2.20 2.21
N PRO A 52 -7.32 2.67 3.38
CA PRO A 52 -6.00 3.29 3.50
C PRO A 52 -4.89 2.41 2.91
N THR A 53 -4.22 2.94 1.89
CA THR A 53 -3.23 2.23 1.07
C THR A 53 -1.87 2.93 1.16
N ILE A 54 -0.80 2.14 1.17
CA ILE A 54 0.58 2.65 1.24
C ILE A 54 1.02 3.14 -0.14
N ARG A 55 1.43 4.41 -0.22
CA ARG A 55 1.85 5.11 -1.45
C ARG A 55 2.94 4.35 -2.18
N GLY A 56 2.75 4.20 -3.50
CA GLY A 56 3.71 3.49 -4.36
C GLY A 56 3.62 1.97 -4.25
N THR A 57 2.65 1.44 -3.51
CA THR A 57 2.37 0.01 -3.41
C THR A 57 0.88 -0.25 -3.57
N ALA A 58 0.50 -1.51 -3.72
CA ALA A 58 -0.89 -1.96 -3.63
C ALA A 58 -1.22 -2.58 -2.26
N LEU A 59 -0.41 -2.30 -1.23
CA LEU A 59 -0.59 -2.86 0.10
C LEU A 59 -1.38 -1.90 0.98
N THR A 60 -2.39 -2.43 1.67
CA THR A 60 -3.21 -1.65 2.59
C THR A 60 -2.60 -1.59 3.98
N VAL A 61 -2.96 -0.57 4.76
CA VAL A 61 -2.55 -0.45 6.16
C VAL A 61 -2.97 -1.68 6.96
N ARG A 62 -4.17 -2.22 6.67
CA ARG A 62 -4.66 -3.46 7.24
C ARG A 62 -3.66 -4.61 7.10
N THR A 63 -3.07 -4.82 5.91
CA THR A 63 -2.13 -5.92 5.69
C THR A 63 -0.96 -5.85 6.68
N ILE A 64 -0.38 -4.66 6.88
CA ILE A 64 0.72 -4.45 7.83
C ILE A 64 0.27 -4.73 9.27
N VAL A 65 -0.94 -4.30 9.64
CA VAL A 65 -1.52 -4.57 10.95
C VAL A 65 -1.78 -6.06 11.16
N GLU A 66 -2.25 -6.78 10.15
CA GLU A 66 -2.46 -8.23 10.22
C GLU A 66 -1.14 -8.99 10.37
N CYS A 67 -0.09 -8.61 9.62
CA CYS A 67 1.27 -9.16 9.77
C CYS A 67 1.82 -8.98 11.19
N THR A 68 1.74 -7.77 11.73
CA THR A 68 2.22 -7.51 13.10
C THR A 68 1.40 -8.26 14.15
N ARG A 69 0.10 -8.51 13.93
CA ARG A 69 -0.75 -9.30 14.84
C ARG A 69 -0.37 -10.78 14.88
N ILE A 70 0.07 -11.36 13.78
CA ILE A 70 0.53 -12.75 13.74
C ILE A 70 1.95 -12.90 14.30
N GLY A 71 2.58 -11.80 14.73
CA GLY A 71 3.88 -11.78 15.40
C GLY A 71 5.05 -11.56 14.46
N GLU A 72 4.81 -11.19 13.19
CA GLU A 72 5.90 -10.82 12.28
C GLU A 72 6.57 -9.53 12.74
N SER A 73 7.89 -9.57 12.79
CA SER A 73 8.74 -8.40 12.98
C SER A 73 8.71 -7.50 11.74
N ILE A 74 9.11 -6.24 11.91
CA ILE A 74 9.17 -5.28 10.82
C ILE A 74 10.17 -5.74 9.75
N GLU A 75 11.26 -6.36 10.18
CA GLU A 75 12.28 -6.93 9.29
C GLU A 75 11.71 -8.06 8.43
N GLU A 76 10.92 -8.97 9.02
CA GLU A 76 10.24 -10.05 8.29
C GLU A 76 9.20 -9.50 7.30
N ILE A 77 8.46 -8.45 7.68
CA ILE A 77 7.50 -7.76 6.79
C ILE A 77 8.23 -7.15 5.59
N LEU A 78 9.39 -6.53 5.80
CA LEU A 78 10.20 -5.95 4.72
C LEU A 78 10.81 -7.02 3.82
N GLU A 79 11.15 -8.19 4.36
CA GLU A 79 11.61 -9.34 3.58
C GLU A 79 10.48 -9.92 2.73
N ALA A 80 9.28 -10.05 3.29
CA ALA A 80 8.08 -10.51 2.57
C ALA A 80 7.63 -9.51 1.49
N TYR A 81 7.81 -8.21 1.73
CA TYR A 81 7.44 -7.14 0.82
C TYR A 81 8.61 -6.20 0.52
N PRO A 82 9.55 -6.58 -0.37
CA PRO A 82 10.73 -5.77 -0.71
C PRO A 82 10.42 -4.40 -1.33
N VAL A 83 9.19 -4.20 -1.78
CA VAL A 83 8.69 -2.92 -2.30
C VAL A 83 8.41 -1.89 -1.20
N LEU A 84 8.31 -2.34 0.05
CA LEU A 84 8.11 -1.48 1.20
C LEU A 84 9.44 -0.96 1.73
N THR A 85 9.40 0.27 2.21
CA THR A 85 10.46 0.86 3.01
C THR A 85 10.09 0.80 4.49
N ARG A 86 11.10 0.74 5.34
CA ARG A 86 10.91 0.76 6.79
C ARG A 86 10.09 1.96 7.27
N ALA A 87 10.29 3.14 6.65
CA ALA A 87 9.52 4.34 6.93
C ALA A 87 8.01 4.16 6.64
N GLN A 88 7.66 3.53 5.51
CA GLN A 88 6.26 3.25 5.16
C GLN A 88 5.60 2.29 6.15
N VAL A 89 6.32 1.27 6.65
CA VAL A 89 5.79 0.33 7.65
C VAL A 89 5.47 1.05 8.95
N TYR A 90 6.39 1.88 9.46
CA TYR A 90 6.13 2.65 10.68
C TYR A 90 5.01 3.68 10.50
N ASP A 91 4.94 4.34 9.35
CA ASP A 91 3.88 5.32 9.06
C ASP A 91 2.51 4.63 8.97
N ALA A 92 2.43 3.43 8.38
CA ALA A 92 1.22 2.62 8.37
C ALA A 92 0.78 2.20 9.78
N LEU A 93 1.72 1.78 10.64
CA LEU A 93 1.42 1.46 12.03
C LEU A 93 0.97 2.70 12.81
N SER A 94 1.60 3.85 12.57
CA SER A 94 1.17 5.12 13.18
C SER A 94 -0.26 5.46 12.76
N TYR A 95 -0.56 5.38 11.47
CA TYR A 95 -1.91 5.60 10.94
C TYR A 95 -2.93 4.69 11.62
N TYR A 96 -2.59 3.41 11.82
CA TYR A 96 -3.45 2.46 12.52
C TYR A 96 -3.70 2.87 13.97
N TYR A 97 -2.71 3.35 14.71
CA TYR A 97 -2.93 3.76 16.10
C TYR A 97 -3.85 4.99 16.19
N ASP A 98 -3.76 5.90 15.21
CA ASP A 98 -4.61 7.08 15.14
C ASP A 98 -6.04 6.75 14.62
N HIS A 99 -6.18 5.71 13.78
CA HIS A 99 -7.44 5.32 13.10
C HIS A 99 -7.83 3.85 13.36
N SER A 100 -7.62 3.38 14.59
CA SER A 100 -7.73 1.94 14.91
C SER A 100 -9.12 1.36 14.62
N GLU A 101 -10.19 2.06 14.97
CA GLU A 101 -11.57 1.63 14.72
C GLU A 101 -11.88 1.42 13.23
N GLU A 102 -11.36 2.30 12.37
CA GLU A 102 -11.53 2.24 10.93
C GLU A 102 -10.85 0.99 10.36
N ILE A 103 -9.59 0.79 10.70
CA ILE A 103 -8.82 -0.36 10.21
C ILE A 103 -9.36 -1.69 10.77
N GLU A 104 -9.82 -1.71 12.02
CA GLU A 104 -10.47 -2.89 12.61
C GLU A 104 -11.75 -3.29 11.89
N LYS A 105 -12.52 -2.30 11.43
CA LYS A 105 -13.68 -2.56 10.57
C LYS A 105 -13.25 -3.24 9.26
N TYR A 106 -12.22 -2.72 8.60
CA TYR A 106 -11.69 -3.33 7.38
C TYR A 106 -11.15 -4.75 7.62
N ILE A 107 -10.47 -5.01 8.74
CA ILE A 107 -10.01 -6.35 9.14
C ILE A 107 -11.21 -7.30 9.23
N ARG A 108 -12.25 -6.90 9.95
CA ARG A 108 -13.45 -7.73 10.15
C ARG A 108 -14.15 -8.03 8.82
N GLU A 109 -14.38 -7.00 8.00
CA GLU A 109 -15.03 -7.16 6.70
C GLU A 109 -14.24 -8.10 5.78
N ASN A 110 -12.90 -7.97 5.78
CA ASN A 110 -12.02 -8.84 5.00
C ASN A 110 -12.08 -10.30 5.48
N GLN A 111 -12.06 -10.53 6.80
CA GLN A 111 -12.19 -11.87 7.40
C GLN A 111 -13.53 -12.52 7.07
N GLU A 112 -14.64 -11.78 7.19
CA GLU A 112 -15.97 -12.27 6.84
C GLU A 112 -16.08 -12.61 5.34
N ALA A 113 -15.52 -11.77 4.47
CA ALA A 113 -15.48 -12.03 3.04
C ALA A 113 -14.71 -13.31 2.73
N SER A 114 -13.53 -13.48 3.34
CA SER A 114 -12.71 -14.69 3.21
C SER A 114 -13.45 -15.95 3.67
N TRP A 115 -14.12 -15.89 4.83
CA TRP A 115 -14.94 -16.99 5.35
C TRP A 115 -16.09 -17.36 4.42
N ARG A 116 -16.82 -16.37 3.89
CA ARG A 116 -17.92 -16.59 2.93
C ARG A 116 -17.45 -17.30 1.65
N LEU A 117 -16.24 -16.99 1.18
CA LEU A 117 -15.66 -17.66 0.01
C LEU A 117 -15.34 -19.13 0.28
N LEU A 118 -14.75 -19.43 1.44
CA LEU A 118 -14.44 -20.81 1.85
C LEU A 118 -15.70 -21.67 1.94
N GLN A 119 -16.79 -21.15 2.52
CA GLN A 119 -18.07 -21.88 2.61
C GLN A 119 -18.69 -22.21 1.24
N ARG A 120 -18.56 -21.31 0.27
CA ARG A 120 -19.04 -21.55 -1.11
C ARG A 120 -18.22 -22.64 -1.79
N ALA A 121 -16.90 -22.62 -1.61
CA ALA A 121 -15.98 -23.58 -2.21
C ALA A 121 -16.08 -25.00 -1.61
N SER A 122 -16.50 -25.12 -0.35
CA SER A 122 -16.77 -26.42 0.27
C SER A 122 -18.10 -27.03 -0.19
N THR A 123 -19.12 -26.18 -0.42
CA THR A 123 -20.47 -26.62 -0.80
C THR A 123 -20.56 -27.09 -2.27
N SER A 124 -19.72 -26.55 -3.15
CA SER A 124 -19.70 -26.93 -4.59
C SER A 124 -18.95 -28.23 -4.90
N ARG A 125 -18.29 -28.87 -3.93
CA ARG A 125 -17.61 -30.18 -4.11
C ARG A 125 -18.49 -31.40 -3.82
N SER A 126 -19.76 -31.19 -3.44
CA SER A 126 -20.71 -32.24 -3.06
C SER A 126 -21.85 -32.35 -4.06
N THR A 127 -21.58 -32.60 -5.34
CA THR A 127 -22.60 -33.17 -6.23
C THR A 127 -22.46 -34.69 -6.21
N PRO A 128 -23.41 -35.45 -5.61
CA PRO A 128 -23.40 -36.89 -5.75
C PRO A 128 -23.77 -37.22 -7.20
N THR A 129 -22.86 -37.86 -7.92
CA THR A 129 -23.14 -38.53 -9.19
C THR A 129 -24.23 -39.56 -8.93
N GLN A 130 -25.47 -39.23 -9.28
CA GLN A 130 -26.59 -40.16 -9.21
C GLN A 130 -26.44 -41.13 -10.40
N THR A 131 -26.26 -42.42 -10.09
CA THR A 131 -26.19 -43.55 -11.04
C THR A 131 -27.58 -44.04 -11.37
#